data_AF-A0A1I7SZE3-F1
#
_entry.id   AF-A0A1I7SZE3-F1
#
_cell.length_a   1.000
_cell.length_b   1.000
_cell.length_c   1.000
_cell.angle_alpha   90.00
_cell.angle_beta   90.00
_cell.angle_gamma   90.00
#
_symmetry.space_group_name_H-M   'P 1'
#
loop_
_entity.id
_entity.type
_entity.pdbx_description
1 polymer ?
#
loop_
_entity_poly.entity_id
_entity_poly.type
_entity_poly.pdbx_seq_one_letter_code
_entity_poly.pdbx_strand_id
1 'polypeptide(L)'
;MSCTYRNSIFETDDFYLTSLHCISVIQVPLHVLGTYIIITKTPKKMEKVKYSMLFLHLWGAWMDLFVSILSVPVFFFPILSGYALGIMYYILPTWIICYIGFASIGVLGSAIVMFFENRYNYLVRTDSETFSRKIKRFIHHVFNFSFSLLVLTPPFFHPQEMPGFRETAQHNASCLPATVIYNPRLYTLNTTSTLIVTVLSIYLVVIFSQCIPFFVLTSRFVLKIRTVSNRTAHLQKQFFKALCIQISVPFLIVTIPTGYVFYVFYTGNLDVLLINGSAAWISTHGLFSTIVMLRVHKPYRYALLEMIPCKKSAAKRFRLATVSV
;
A
#
# COMPACT_ATOMS: atom_id res chain seq x y z
N MET A 1 -28.14 -3.39 11.53
CA MET A 1 -27.21 -2.26 11.41
C MET A 1 -27.04 -1.67 12.79
N SER A 2 -25.87 -1.80 13.39
CA SER A 2 -25.50 -1.09 14.62
C SER A 2 -24.60 0.10 14.29
N CYS A 3 -24.70 1.15 15.10
CA CYS A 3 -23.82 2.33 15.02
C CYS A 3 -23.25 2.53 16.43
N THR A 4 -21.93 2.48 16.55
CA THR A 4 -21.24 2.61 17.84
C THR A 4 -20.29 3.81 17.82
N TYR A 5 -20.56 4.75 18.71
CA TYR A 5 -19.70 5.86 19.08
C TYR A 5 -19.68 5.93 20.61
N ARG A 6 -18.51 5.72 21.23
CA ARG A 6 -18.37 5.59 22.69
C ARG A 6 -18.06 6.92 23.37
N ASN A 7 -17.89 7.99 22.60
CA ASN A 7 -17.43 9.28 23.09
C ASN A 7 -16.11 9.15 23.87
N SER A 8 -15.21 8.27 23.38
CA SER A 8 -13.90 8.03 23.98
C SER A 8 -12.84 8.95 23.37
N ILE A 9 -11.75 9.21 24.11
CA ILE A 9 -10.57 9.93 23.59
C ILE A 9 -10.03 9.24 22.33
N PHE A 10 -10.11 7.91 22.22
CA PHE A 10 -9.63 7.17 21.05
C PHE A 10 -10.45 7.39 19.77
N GLU A 11 -11.63 8.00 19.88
CA GLU A 11 -12.53 8.31 18.77
C GLU A 11 -12.49 9.80 18.39
N THR A 12 -11.67 10.62 19.05
CA THR A 12 -11.54 12.05 18.75
C THR A 12 -10.61 12.32 17.57
N ASP A 13 -10.91 13.41 16.86
CA ASP A 13 -10.07 13.90 15.75
C ASP A 13 -8.65 14.20 16.23
N ASP A 14 -8.49 14.80 17.41
CA ASP A 14 -7.17 15.16 17.97
C ASP A 14 -6.31 13.91 18.23
N PHE A 15 -6.89 12.87 18.82
CA PHE A 15 -6.16 11.62 19.06
C PHE A 15 -5.77 10.95 17.74
N TYR A 16 -6.71 10.88 16.79
CA TYR A 16 -6.49 10.27 15.49
C TYR A 16 -5.39 10.99 14.70
N LEU A 17 -5.49 12.32 14.60
CA LEU A 17 -4.52 13.19 13.93
C LEU A 17 -3.14 13.09 14.57
N THR A 18 -3.06 13.19 15.90
CA THR A 18 -1.79 13.08 16.64
C THR A 18 -1.16 11.71 16.42
N SER A 19 -1.94 10.63 16.48
CA SER A 19 -1.45 9.27 16.27
C SER A 19 -0.82 9.11 14.87
N LEU A 20 -1.51 9.59 13.84
CA LEU A 20 -1.01 9.56 12.47
C LEU A 20 0.24 10.42 12.27
N HIS A 21 0.28 11.62 12.83
CA HIS A 21 1.47 12.47 12.79
C HIS A 21 2.67 11.83 13.52
N CYS A 22 2.46 11.23 14.68
CA CYS A 22 3.51 10.48 15.40
C CYS A 22 4.07 9.32 14.57
N ILE A 23 3.20 8.58 13.87
CA ILE A 23 3.61 7.54 12.92
C ILE A 23 4.41 8.17 11.77
N SER A 24 3.97 9.31 11.25
CA SER A 24 4.60 9.98 10.11
C SER A 24 6.04 10.45 10.41
N VAL A 25 6.32 10.87 11.65
CA VAL A 25 7.67 11.25 12.14
C VAL A 25 8.66 10.10 11.97
N ILE A 26 8.20 8.84 12.08
CA ILE A 26 9.02 7.65 11.86
C ILE A 26 9.03 7.26 10.38
N GLN A 27 7.89 7.39 9.70
CA GLN A 27 7.73 7.02 8.29
C GLN A 27 8.63 7.83 7.37
N VAL A 28 8.61 9.16 7.48
CA VAL A 28 9.36 10.06 6.59
C VAL A 28 10.85 9.70 6.54
N PRO A 29 11.61 9.67 7.67
CA PRO A 29 13.03 9.35 7.62
C PRO A 29 13.28 7.91 7.14
N LEU A 30 12.39 6.96 7.49
CA LEU A 30 12.56 5.58 7.05
C LEU A 30 12.33 5.42 5.54
N HIS A 31 11.33 6.09 4.97
CA HIS A 31 11.05 6.10 3.54
C HIS A 31 12.17 6.75 2.75
N VAL A 32 12.72 7.86 3.25
CA VAL A 32 13.90 8.52 2.68
C VAL A 32 15.12 7.59 2.70
N LEU A 33 15.38 6.95 3.85
CA LEU A 33 16.47 5.98 3.99
C LEU A 33 16.30 4.78 3.07
N GLY A 34 15.08 4.24 2.98
CA GLY A 34 14.71 3.15 2.08
C GLY A 34 15.00 3.50 0.63
N THR A 35 14.52 4.67 0.18
CA THR A 35 14.77 5.21 -1.16
C THR A 35 16.26 5.35 -1.43
N TYR A 36 17.01 5.98 -0.51
CA TYR A 36 18.46 6.13 -0.63
C TYR A 36 19.17 4.78 -0.79
N ILE A 37 18.82 3.79 0.02
CA ILE A 37 19.42 2.45 -0.02
C ILE A 37 19.07 1.74 -1.32
N ILE A 38 17.83 1.80 -1.79
CA ILE A 38 17.44 1.20 -3.08
C ILE A 38 18.26 1.83 -4.21
N ILE A 39 18.39 3.15 -4.24
CA ILE A 39 19.08 3.86 -5.33
C ILE A 39 20.58 3.57 -5.31
N THR A 40 21.22 3.64 -4.14
CA THR A 40 22.69 3.68 -4.04
C THR A 40 23.33 2.34 -3.66
N LYS A 41 22.58 1.41 -3.04
CA LYS A 41 23.13 0.16 -2.46
C LYS A 41 22.57 -1.10 -3.11
N THR A 42 21.70 -0.99 -4.11
CA THR A 42 21.27 -2.15 -4.90
C THR A 42 22.42 -2.67 -5.75
N PRO A 43 22.86 -3.93 -5.58
CA PRO A 43 23.97 -4.49 -6.34
C PRO A 43 23.58 -4.81 -7.79
N LYS A 44 24.57 -4.91 -8.70
CA LYS A 44 24.36 -5.28 -10.12
C LYS A 44 23.52 -6.56 -10.31
N LYS A 45 23.70 -7.56 -9.44
CA LYS A 45 22.91 -8.82 -9.46
C LYS A 45 21.40 -8.60 -9.25
N MET A 46 20.99 -7.47 -8.70
CA MET A 46 19.58 -7.09 -8.44
C MET A 46 19.10 -5.96 -9.34
N GLU A 47 19.92 -5.50 -10.29
CA GLU A 47 19.66 -4.32 -11.12
C GLU A 47 18.33 -4.41 -11.88
N LYS A 48 18.02 -5.57 -12.44
CA LYS A 48 16.77 -5.84 -13.18
C LYS A 48 15.50 -5.66 -12.36
N VAL A 49 15.61 -5.58 -11.04
CA VAL A 49 14.43 -5.38 -10.16
C VAL A 49 14.53 -4.12 -9.31
N LYS A 50 15.60 -3.35 -9.46
CA LYS A 50 15.79 -2.07 -8.78
C LYS A 50 14.60 -1.12 -9.05
N TYR A 51 14.21 -0.98 -10.32
CA TYR A 51 13.17 -0.02 -10.72
C TYR A 51 11.79 -0.39 -10.21
N SER A 52 11.32 -1.63 -10.41
CA SER A 52 10.00 -2.01 -9.93
C SER A 52 9.91 -2.02 -8.41
N MET A 53 11.01 -2.32 -7.72
CA MET A 53 11.08 -2.22 -6.26
C MET A 53 11.09 -0.77 -5.78
N LEU A 54 11.83 0.12 -6.45
CA LEU A 54 11.83 1.55 -6.15
C LEU A 54 10.45 2.15 -6.36
N PHE A 55 9.79 1.83 -7.46
CA PHE A 55 8.44 2.32 -7.75
C PHE A 55 7.43 1.87 -6.69
N LEU A 56 7.44 0.57 -6.33
CA LEU A 56 6.58 0.05 -5.27
C LEU A 56 6.86 0.72 -3.91
N HIS A 57 8.14 0.94 -3.57
CA HIS A 57 8.55 1.62 -2.34
C HIS A 57 8.07 3.07 -2.30
N LEU A 58 8.31 3.84 -3.37
CA LEU A 58 7.90 5.24 -3.46
C LEU A 58 6.39 5.39 -3.39
N TRP A 59 5.65 4.49 -4.04
CA TRP A 59 4.19 4.55 -4.01
C TRP A 59 3.59 4.11 -2.68
N GLY A 60 4.21 3.13 -2.01
CA GLY A 60 3.88 2.79 -0.63
C GLY A 60 4.14 3.95 0.33
N ALA A 61 5.27 4.65 0.15
CA ALA A 61 5.59 5.86 0.91
C ALA A 61 4.60 7.00 0.64
N TRP A 62 4.23 7.22 -0.62
CA TRP A 62 3.19 8.19 -1.00
C TRP A 62 1.88 7.90 -0.27
N MET A 63 1.40 6.66 -0.30
CA MET A 63 0.16 6.25 0.36
C MET A 63 0.20 6.48 1.87
N ASP A 64 1.29 6.09 2.53
CA ASP A 64 1.46 6.30 3.96
C ASP A 64 1.39 7.79 4.31
N LEU A 65 2.15 8.64 3.60
CA LEU A 65 2.17 10.09 3.83
C LEU A 65 0.85 10.78 3.44
N PHE A 66 0.19 10.26 2.40
CA PHE A 66 -1.10 10.74 1.97
C PHE A 66 -2.14 10.55 3.07
N VAL A 67 -2.18 9.37 3.71
CA VAL A 67 -3.12 9.10 4.79
C VAL A 67 -2.68 9.74 6.11
N SER A 68 -1.38 9.82 6.40
CA SER A 68 -0.90 10.28 7.71
C SER A 68 -0.66 11.79 7.85
N ILE A 69 -0.48 12.52 6.74
CA ILE A 69 -0.20 13.97 6.75
C ILE A 69 -1.16 14.73 5.83
N LEU A 70 -1.30 14.28 4.57
CA LEU A 70 -1.90 15.11 3.54
C LEU A 70 -3.44 15.13 3.60
N SER A 71 -4.08 13.97 3.66
CA SER A 71 -5.53 13.85 3.70
C SER A 71 -6.07 13.65 5.10
N VAL A 72 -5.42 12.82 5.92
CA VAL A 72 -5.89 12.38 7.24
C VAL A 72 -7.40 12.14 7.24
N PRO A 73 -7.86 11.11 6.49
CA PRO A 73 -9.26 10.95 6.19
C PRO A 73 -9.97 10.24 7.34
N VAL A 74 -11.09 10.81 7.78
CA VAL A 74 -12.04 10.19 8.71
C VAL A 74 -13.23 9.69 7.88
N PHE A 75 -13.52 8.39 7.96
CA PHE A 75 -14.58 7.74 7.18
C PHE A 75 -15.69 7.19 8.06
N PHE A 76 -16.93 7.36 7.59
CA PHE A 76 -18.13 6.80 8.20
C PHE A 76 -18.80 5.88 7.18
N PHE A 77 -18.31 4.64 7.05
CA PHE A 77 -19.01 3.62 6.25
C PHE A 77 -20.11 2.96 7.07
N PRO A 78 -21.27 2.60 6.48
CA PRO A 78 -21.56 2.55 5.05
C PRO A 78 -22.19 3.84 4.48
N ILE A 79 -22.40 4.90 5.26
CA ILE A 79 -23.11 6.12 4.82
C ILE A 79 -22.34 6.97 3.79
N LEU A 80 -21.13 6.54 3.42
CA LEU A 80 -20.26 7.17 2.42
C LEU A 80 -19.92 8.63 2.73
N SER A 81 -19.93 8.96 4.02
CA SER A 81 -19.59 10.27 4.53
C SER A 81 -18.21 10.24 5.16
N GLY A 82 -17.56 11.39 5.18
CA GLY A 82 -16.28 11.57 5.81
C GLY A 82 -15.75 12.99 5.67
N TYR A 83 -14.61 13.26 6.27
CA TYR A 83 -13.91 14.52 6.11
C TYR A 83 -12.41 14.31 6.17
N ALA A 84 -11.68 15.29 5.65
CA ALA A 84 -10.23 15.32 5.69
C ALA A 84 -9.75 16.29 6.80
N LEU A 85 -8.86 15.81 7.66
CA LEU A 85 -8.21 16.63 8.69
C LEU A 85 -6.85 17.16 8.24
N GLY A 86 -6.28 16.59 7.18
CA GLY A 86 -4.93 16.88 6.70
C GLY A 86 -4.81 18.17 5.88
N ILE A 87 -3.59 18.47 5.47
CA ILE A 87 -3.21 19.71 4.78
C ILE A 87 -4.00 19.94 3.48
N MET A 88 -4.32 18.87 2.73
CA MET A 88 -4.98 18.97 1.42
C MET A 88 -6.40 19.53 1.52
N TYR A 89 -7.07 19.41 2.67
CA TYR A 89 -8.40 19.99 2.87
C TYR A 89 -8.43 21.50 2.62
N TYR A 90 -7.33 22.21 2.92
CA TYR A 90 -7.26 23.67 2.75
C TYR A 90 -6.99 24.11 1.30
N ILE A 91 -6.67 23.17 0.40
CA ILE A 91 -6.22 23.46 -0.97
C ILE A 91 -7.16 22.84 -2.01
N LEU A 92 -7.82 21.73 -1.67
CA LEU A 92 -8.63 20.95 -2.60
C LEU A 92 -10.00 20.62 -2.00
N PRO A 93 -11.05 20.57 -2.84
CA PRO A 93 -12.34 20.01 -2.47
C PRO A 93 -12.22 18.56 -1.98
N THR A 94 -13.02 18.19 -0.98
CA THR A 94 -12.98 16.86 -0.34
C THR A 94 -13.15 15.72 -1.36
N TRP A 95 -14.00 15.88 -2.37
CA TRP A 95 -14.19 14.86 -3.42
C TRP A 95 -12.91 14.57 -4.23
N ILE A 96 -12.08 15.59 -4.49
CA ILE A 96 -10.78 15.43 -5.17
C ILE A 96 -9.82 14.65 -4.27
N ILE A 97 -9.79 14.98 -2.97
CA ILE A 97 -8.96 14.27 -1.99
C ILE A 97 -9.37 12.79 -1.93
N CYS A 98 -10.67 12.50 -1.87
CA CYS A 98 -11.19 11.14 -1.91
C CYS A 98 -10.79 10.41 -3.21
N TYR A 99 -10.94 11.06 -4.36
CA TYR A 99 -10.54 10.50 -5.66
C TYR A 99 -9.04 10.18 -5.69
N ILE A 100 -8.18 11.10 -5.27
CA ILE A 100 -6.72 10.90 -5.22
C ILE A 100 -6.40 9.69 -4.32
N GLY A 101 -7.06 9.56 -3.16
CA GLY A 101 -6.90 8.41 -2.27
C GLY A 101 -7.25 7.09 -2.95
N PHE A 102 -8.43 7.00 -3.59
CA PHE A 102 -8.87 5.80 -4.31
C PHE A 102 -7.96 5.47 -5.50
N ALA A 103 -7.63 6.46 -6.33
CA ALA A 103 -6.71 6.31 -7.45
C ALA A 103 -5.33 5.81 -6.96
N SER A 104 -4.85 6.32 -5.82
CA SER A 104 -3.56 5.92 -5.26
C SER A 104 -3.56 4.46 -4.78
N ILE A 105 -4.67 3.95 -4.22
CA ILE A 105 -4.84 2.51 -3.96
C ILE A 105 -4.77 1.71 -5.27
N GLY A 106 -5.43 2.20 -6.32
CA GLY A 106 -5.41 1.61 -7.66
C GLY A 106 -4.00 1.47 -8.24
N VAL A 107 -3.21 2.53 -8.17
CA VAL A 107 -1.82 2.54 -8.64
C VAL A 107 -0.93 1.65 -7.78
N LEU A 108 -1.17 1.56 -6.46
CA LEU A 108 -0.43 0.67 -5.56
C LEU A 108 -0.60 -0.80 -5.96
N GLY A 109 -1.82 -1.28 -6.19
CA GLY A 109 -2.02 -2.67 -6.61
C GLY A 109 -1.41 -2.95 -7.99
N SER A 110 -1.45 -1.99 -8.92
CA SER A 110 -0.72 -2.09 -10.19
C SER A 110 0.79 -2.16 -10.01
N ALA A 111 1.36 -1.41 -9.06
CA ALA A 111 2.77 -1.48 -8.70
C ALA A 111 3.15 -2.88 -8.16
N ILE A 112 2.27 -3.50 -7.37
CA ILE A 112 2.45 -4.86 -6.85
C ILE A 112 2.44 -5.89 -8.00
N VAL A 113 1.48 -5.80 -8.92
CA VAL A 113 1.43 -6.66 -10.12
C VAL A 113 2.72 -6.49 -10.94
N MET A 114 3.13 -5.26 -11.21
CA MET A 114 4.37 -4.96 -11.93
C MET A 114 5.59 -5.59 -11.24
N PHE A 115 5.66 -5.55 -9.91
CA PHE A 115 6.73 -6.18 -9.17
C PHE A 115 6.75 -7.70 -9.36
N PHE A 116 5.61 -8.37 -9.21
CA PHE A 116 5.51 -9.83 -9.36
C PHE A 116 5.78 -10.29 -10.80
N GLU A 117 5.22 -9.58 -11.78
CA GLU A 117 5.48 -9.81 -13.20
C GLU A 117 6.98 -9.68 -13.49
N ASN A 118 7.64 -8.64 -12.95
CA ASN A 118 9.05 -8.41 -13.18
C ASN A 118 9.92 -9.55 -12.62
N ARG A 119 9.53 -10.10 -11.46
CA ARG A 119 10.19 -11.28 -10.88
C ARG A 119 9.99 -12.52 -11.73
N TYR A 120 8.76 -12.78 -12.16
CA TYR A 120 8.44 -13.89 -13.02
C TYR A 120 9.21 -13.81 -14.35
N ASN A 121 9.26 -12.61 -14.97
CA ASN A 121 9.93 -12.40 -16.24
C ASN A 121 11.41 -12.77 -16.19
N TYR A 122 12.17 -12.24 -15.22
CA TYR A 122 13.62 -12.44 -15.21
C TYR A 122 14.09 -13.72 -14.54
N LEU A 123 13.25 -14.38 -13.74
CA LEU A 123 13.61 -15.65 -13.10
C LEU A 123 13.12 -16.84 -13.91
N VAL A 124 11.90 -16.81 -14.42
CA VAL A 124 11.24 -18.00 -15.00
C VAL A 124 11.31 -18.02 -16.53
N ARG A 125 11.24 -16.86 -17.18
CA ARG A 125 11.17 -16.81 -18.65
C ARG A 125 12.56 -16.82 -19.29
N THR A 126 12.68 -17.56 -20.38
CA THR A 126 13.90 -17.64 -21.22
C THR A 126 13.98 -16.49 -22.22
N ASP A 127 12.84 -15.95 -22.67
CA ASP A 127 12.72 -14.85 -23.65
C ASP A 127 12.67 -13.45 -23.01
N SER A 128 13.09 -13.35 -21.74
CA SER A 128 12.89 -12.18 -20.87
C SER A 128 13.50 -10.87 -21.39
N GLU A 129 14.54 -10.97 -22.22
CA GLU A 129 15.27 -9.82 -22.80
C GLU A 129 14.88 -9.49 -24.24
N THR A 130 14.03 -10.30 -24.88
CA THR A 130 13.63 -10.07 -26.27
C THR A 130 12.84 -8.77 -26.42
N PHE A 131 12.99 -8.10 -27.57
CA PHE A 131 12.28 -6.86 -27.85
C PHE A 131 10.75 -7.04 -27.81
N SER A 132 10.25 -8.13 -28.40
CA SER A 132 8.82 -8.49 -28.33
C SER A 132 8.32 -8.61 -26.88
N ARG A 133 9.11 -9.24 -25.99
CA ARG A 133 8.74 -9.36 -24.58
C ARG A 133 8.71 -7.99 -23.89
N LYS A 134 9.69 -7.12 -24.13
CA LYS A 134 9.74 -5.76 -23.57
C LYS A 134 8.49 -4.96 -23.94
N ILE A 135 8.05 -5.02 -25.21
CA ILE A 135 6.80 -4.38 -25.67
C ILE A 135 5.58 -4.95 -24.95
N LYS A 136 5.42 -6.28 -24.90
CA LYS A 136 4.27 -6.92 -24.24
C LYS A 136 4.16 -6.51 -22.76
N ARG A 137 5.30 -6.40 -22.07
CA ARG A 137 5.36 -5.96 -20.68
C ARG A 137 4.96 -4.50 -20.53
N PHE A 138 5.48 -3.63 -21.38
CA PHE A 138 5.10 -2.22 -21.40
C PHE A 138 3.57 -2.06 -21.57
N ILE A 139 2.98 -2.72 -22.56
CA ILE A 139 1.53 -2.70 -22.79
C ILE A 139 0.78 -3.23 -21.57
N HIS A 140 1.22 -4.33 -20.98
CA HIS A 140 0.60 -4.91 -19.78
C HIS A 140 0.62 -3.96 -18.58
N HIS A 141 1.72 -3.24 -18.34
CA HIS A 141 1.80 -2.27 -17.26
C HIS A 141 0.90 -1.05 -17.54
N VAL A 142 0.95 -0.49 -18.76
CA VAL A 142 0.09 0.63 -19.17
C VAL A 142 -1.38 0.26 -19.01
N PHE A 143 -1.78 -0.94 -19.44
CA PHE A 143 -3.14 -1.44 -19.28
C PHE A 143 -3.55 -1.53 -17.80
N ASN A 144 -2.71 -2.12 -16.94
CA ASN A 144 -3.01 -2.23 -15.51
C ASN A 144 -3.17 -0.86 -14.84
N PHE A 145 -2.28 0.09 -15.10
CA PHE A 145 -2.40 1.44 -14.54
C PHE A 145 -3.64 2.16 -15.05
N SER A 146 -3.92 2.09 -16.36
CA SER A 146 -5.11 2.71 -16.96
C SER A 146 -6.39 2.09 -16.42
N PHE A 147 -6.45 0.76 -16.35
CA PHE A 147 -7.57 0.02 -15.76
C PHE A 147 -7.80 0.43 -14.31
N SER A 148 -6.75 0.54 -13.50
CA SER A 148 -6.85 0.93 -12.09
C SER A 148 -7.45 2.32 -11.91
N LEU A 149 -7.04 3.27 -12.74
CA LEU A 149 -7.58 4.63 -12.72
C LEU A 149 -9.03 4.64 -13.20
N LEU A 150 -9.34 3.97 -14.30
CA LEU A 150 -10.67 3.97 -14.89
C LEU A 150 -11.71 3.23 -14.03
N VAL A 151 -11.38 2.06 -13.49
CA VAL A 151 -12.35 1.22 -12.75
C VAL A 151 -12.74 1.84 -11.41
N LEU A 152 -11.85 2.62 -10.79
CA LEU A 152 -12.09 3.28 -9.49
C LEU A 152 -12.70 4.68 -9.60
N THR A 153 -12.84 5.22 -10.81
CA THR A 153 -13.41 6.56 -11.05
C THR A 153 -14.94 6.65 -10.90
N PRO A 154 -15.77 5.65 -11.28
CA PRO A 154 -17.23 5.81 -11.33
C PRO A 154 -17.91 6.34 -10.05
N PRO A 155 -17.48 5.99 -8.82
CA PRO A 155 -18.04 6.58 -7.60
C PRO A 155 -17.94 8.12 -7.51
N PHE A 156 -17.09 8.75 -8.32
CA PHE A 156 -16.80 10.18 -8.30
C PHE A 156 -17.39 10.96 -9.49
N PHE A 157 -18.21 10.33 -10.35
CA PHE A 157 -18.82 11.03 -11.49
C PHE A 157 -19.83 12.11 -11.09
N HIS A 158 -20.41 12.02 -9.89
CA HIS A 158 -21.31 13.04 -9.35
C HIS A 158 -20.65 13.66 -8.11
N PRO A 159 -19.74 14.64 -8.26
CA PRO A 159 -18.99 15.19 -7.13
C PRO A 159 -19.82 16.08 -6.21
N GLN A 160 -21.03 16.45 -6.63
CA GLN A 160 -21.93 17.32 -5.85
C GLN A 160 -22.44 16.61 -4.59
N GLU A 161 -22.47 17.35 -3.48
CA GLU A 161 -23.07 16.89 -2.24
C GLU A 161 -24.56 16.62 -2.44
N MET A 162 -25.08 15.56 -1.82
CA MET A 162 -26.51 15.29 -1.85
C MET A 162 -27.27 16.38 -1.05
N PRO A 163 -28.32 17.00 -1.60
CA PRO A 163 -29.18 17.90 -0.83
C PRO A 163 -29.75 17.17 0.39
N GLY A 164 -29.66 17.77 1.57
CA GLY A 164 -30.14 17.16 2.82
C GLY A 164 -29.31 15.96 3.29
N PHE A 165 -28.03 15.88 2.90
CA PHE A 165 -27.17 14.75 3.29
C PHE A 165 -26.96 14.66 4.81
N ARG A 166 -27.03 15.78 5.53
CA ARG A 166 -26.80 15.82 6.98
C ARG A 166 -27.94 15.16 7.73
N GLU A 167 -29.18 15.44 7.34
CA GLU A 167 -30.39 14.80 7.88
C GLU A 167 -30.36 13.30 7.58
N THR A 168 -30.00 12.93 6.35
CA THR A 168 -29.85 11.52 5.95
C THR A 168 -28.73 10.82 6.73
N ALA A 169 -27.59 11.47 6.93
CA ALA A 169 -26.48 10.94 7.71
C ALA A 169 -26.85 10.79 9.20
N GLN A 170 -27.55 11.76 9.79
CA GLN A 170 -28.05 11.69 11.16
C GLN A 170 -29.02 10.53 11.35
N HIS A 171 -29.90 10.29 10.36
CA HIS A 171 -30.84 9.17 10.40
C HIS A 171 -30.12 7.82 10.27
N ASN A 172 -29.20 7.70 9.31
CA ASN A 172 -28.54 6.43 9.00
C ASN A 172 -27.38 6.09 9.95
N ALA A 173 -26.83 7.08 10.65
CA ALA A 173 -25.76 6.93 11.64
C ALA A 173 -26.09 7.73 12.90
N SER A 174 -27.22 7.38 13.54
CA SER A 174 -27.76 8.08 14.72
C SER A 174 -26.83 8.14 15.93
N CYS A 175 -25.80 7.29 15.98
CA CYS A 175 -24.79 7.32 17.04
C CYS A 175 -23.78 8.47 16.88
N LEU A 176 -23.63 9.04 15.68
CA LEU A 176 -22.66 10.11 15.45
C LEU A 176 -23.14 11.39 16.15
N PRO A 177 -22.25 12.09 16.88
CA PRO A 177 -22.62 13.31 17.58
C PRO A 177 -22.89 14.44 16.58
N ALA A 178 -23.69 15.42 17.00
CA ALA A 178 -23.98 16.61 16.20
C ALA A 178 -22.71 17.36 15.77
N THR A 179 -21.65 17.34 16.59
CA THR A 179 -20.35 17.92 16.25
C THR A 179 -19.71 17.30 15.00
N VAL A 180 -19.96 16.01 14.73
CA VAL A 180 -19.49 15.30 13.54
C VAL A 180 -20.42 15.57 12.36
N ILE A 181 -21.74 15.46 12.55
CA ILE A 181 -22.74 15.61 11.48
C ILE A 181 -22.79 17.04 10.93
N TYR A 182 -22.64 18.04 11.80
CA TYR A 182 -22.68 19.45 11.41
C TYR A 182 -21.30 20.03 11.13
N ASN A 183 -20.24 19.21 11.16
CA ASN A 183 -18.89 19.64 10.82
C ASN A 183 -18.87 20.25 9.40
N PRO A 184 -18.34 21.47 9.21
CA PRO A 184 -18.28 22.12 7.89
C PRO A 184 -17.42 21.36 6.87
N ARG A 185 -16.56 20.45 7.33
CA ARG A 185 -15.71 19.61 6.48
C ARG A 185 -16.39 18.32 6.02
N LEU A 186 -17.52 17.95 6.63
CA LEU A 186 -18.21 16.71 6.33
C LEU A 186 -18.71 16.73 4.89
N TYR A 187 -18.36 15.70 4.15
CA TYR A 187 -18.73 15.48 2.77
C TYR A 187 -19.33 14.07 2.63
N THR A 188 -20.41 13.95 1.84
CA THR A 188 -21.01 12.66 1.49
C THR A 188 -20.87 12.43 0.00
N LEU A 189 -20.29 11.29 -0.36
CA LEU A 189 -20.13 10.90 -1.76
C LEU A 189 -21.50 10.55 -2.36
N ASN A 190 -21.87 11.20 -3.46
CA ASN A 190 -23.14 10.98 -4.14
C ASN A 190 -23.10 9.71 -5.01
N THR A 191 -23.08 8.56 -4.33
CA THR A 191 -23.03 7.23 -4.95
C THR A 191 -23.66 6.19 -4.03
N THR A 192 -23.71 4.94 -4.48
CA THR A 192 -24.20 3.81 -3.67
C THR A 192 -23.04 2.98 -3.12
N SER A 193 -23.21 2.46 -1.91
CA SER A 193 -22.21 1.59 -1.28
C SER A 193 -22.00 0.33 -2.11
N THR A 194 -23.06 -0.16 -2.78
CA THR A 194 -22.99 -1.25 -3.76
C THR A 194 -22.04 -0.93 -4.89
N LEU A 195 -22.11 0.26 -5.50
CA LEU A 195 -21.19 0.63 -6.58
C LEU A 195 -19.73 0.63 -6.12
N ILE A 196 -19.45 1.22 -4.95
CA ILE A 196 -18.09 1.24 -4.37
C ILE A 196 -17.57 -0.19 -4.14
N VAL A 197 -18.37 -1.03 -3.50
CA VAL A 197 -18.01 -2.43 -3.22
C VAL A 197 -17.79 -3.18 -4.53
N THR A 198 -18.64 -2.99 -5.54
CA THR A 198 -18.51 -3.64 -6.84
C THR A 198 -17.21 -3.24 -7.54
N VAL A 199 -16.90 -1.93 -7.66
CA VAL A 199 -15.68 -1.50 -8.35
C VAL A 199 -14.41 -1.94 -7.60
N LEU A 200 -14.41 -1.87 -6.26
CA LEU A 200 -13.30 -2.35 -5.45
C LEU A 200 -13.13 -3.87 -5.58
N SER A 201 -14.22 -4.64 -5.58
CA SER A 201 -14.18 -6.09 -5.73
C SER A 201 -13.66 -6.50 -7.11
N ILE A 202 -14.16 -5.87 -8.19
CA ILE A 202 -13.66 -6.10 -9.56
C ILE A 202 -12.17 -5.81 -9.61
N TYR A 203 -11.74 -4.67 -9.08
CA TYR A 203 -10.34 -4.28 -9.03
C TYR A 203 -9.48 -5.32 -8.30
N LEU A 204 -9.88 -5.72 -7.08
CA LEU A 204 -9.15 -6.70 -6.28
C LEU A 204 -9.05 -8.04 -7.00
N VAL A 205 -10.14 -8.54 -7.59
CA VAL A 205 -10.15 -9.80 -8.36
C VAL A 205 -9.15 -9.74 -9.51
N VAL A 206 -9.12 -8.63 -10.27
CA VAL A 206 -8.18 -8.44 -11.38
C VAL A 206 -6.73 -8.38 -10.90
N ILE A 207 -6.45 -7.71 -9.78
CA ILE A 207 -5.09 -7.68 -9.21
C ILE A 207 -4.67 -9.06 -8.71
N PHE A 208 -5.52 -9.76 -7.94
CA PHE A 208 -5.18 -11.08 -7.37
C PHE A 208 -5.05 -12.16 -8.42
N SER A 209 -5.91 -12.17 -9.43
CA SER A 209 -5.84 -13.12 -10.55
C SER A 209 -4.52 -13.02 -11.32
N GLN A 210 -3.80 -11.90 -11.25
CA GLN A 210 -2.45 -11.73 -11.82
C GLN A 210 -1.36 -12.04 -10.80
N CYS A 211 -1.44 -11.47 -9.60
CA CYS A 211 -0.44 -11.65 -8.54
C CYS A 211 -0.25 -13.11 -8.14
N ILE A 212 -1.35 -13.86 -7.96
CA ILE A 212 -1.31 -15.25 -7.49
C ILE A 212 -0.57 -16.15 -8.50
N PRO A 213 -0.89 -16.19 -9.80
CA PRO A 213 -0.14 -16.98 -10.77
C PRO A 213 1.34 -16.59 -10.85
N PHE A 214 1.68 -15.29 -10.93
CA PHE A 214 3.07 -14.87 -10.97
C PHE A 214 3.84 -15.32 -9.73
N PHE A 215 3.23 -15.19 -8.55
CA PHE A 215 3.81 -15.65 -7.29
C PHE A 215 4.02 -17.16 -7.26
N VAL A 216 2.98 -17.95 -7.60
CA VAL A 216 3.01 -19.42 -7.56
C VAL A 216 4.02 -19.97 -8.55
N LEU A 217 4.03 -19.48 -9.79
CA LEU A 217 4.95 -19.95 -10.83
C LEU A 217 6.41 -19.61 -10.48
N THR A 218 6.67 -18.39 -10.01
CA THR A 218 8.02 -18.00 -9.60
C THR A 218 8.48 -18.81 -8.38
N SER A 219 7.59 -19.07 -7.43
CA SER A 219 7.88 -19.89 -6.25
C SER A 219 8.23 -21.33 -6.63
N ARG A 220 7.41 -21.95 -7.49
CA ARG A 220 7.66 -23.31 -7.99
C ARG A 220 8.99 -23.40 -8.73
N PHE A 221 9.31 -22.43 -9.58
CA PHE A 221 10.59 -22.40 -10.31
C PHE A 221 11.77 -22.38 -9.34
N VAL A 222 11.76 -21.46 -8.38
CA VAL A 222 12.87 -21.31 -7.42
C VAL A 222 13.05 -22.54 -6.53
N LEU A 223 11.96 -23.17 -6.10
CA LEU A 223 12.03 -24.41 -5.32
C LEU A 223 12.65 -25.56 -6.13
N LYS A 224 12.40 -25.60 -7.45
CA LYS A 224 12.90 -26.64 -8.37
C LYS A 224 14.35 -26.44 -8.84
N ILE A 225 14.97 -25.27 -8.69
CA ILE A 225 16.38 -25.06 -9.05
C ILE A 225 17.27 -26.04 -8.23
N ARG A 226 17.75 -27.08 -8.93
CA ARG A 226 18.72 -28.09 -8.45
C ARG A 226 19.98 -28.16 -9.34
N THR A 227 19.98 -27.49 -10.49
CA THR A 227 20.94 -27.69 -11.60
C THR A 227 22.10 -26.71 -11.65
N VAL A 228 22.24 -25.82 -10.66
CA VAL A 228 23.39 -24.92 -10.52
C VAL A 228 24.17 -25.36 -9.27
N SER A 229 25.49 -25.12 -9.22
CA SER A 229 26.33 -25.46 -8.06
C SER A 229 25.60 -25.13 -6.74
N ASN A 230 25.74 -26.01 -5.73
CA ASN A 230 24.99 -25.93 -4.47
C ASN A 230 24.97 -24.51 -3.87
N ARG A 231 26.09 -23.77 -4.03
CA ARG A 231 26.25 -22.39 -3.57
C ARG A 231 25.40 -21.37 -4.34
N THR A 232 25.35 -21.43 -5.67
CA THR A 232 24.58 -20.47 -6.49
C THR A 232 23.08 -20.71 -6.37
N ALA A 233 22.67 -21.98 -6.35
CA ALA A 233 21.29 -22.37 -6.09
C ALA A 233 20.81 -21.89 -4.71
N HIS A 234 21.65 -22.01 -3.68
CA HIS A 234 21.35 -21.51 -2.34
C HIS A 234 21.14 -19.99 -2.30
N LEU A 235 22.02 -19.22 -2.96
CA LEU A 235 21.91 -17.76 -3.01
C LEU A 235 20.65 -17.29 -3.74
N GLN A 236 20.28 -17.92 -4.87
CA GLN A 236 19.04 -17.60 -5.59
C GLN A 236 17.79 -17.93 -4.76
N LYS A 237 17.78 -19.07 -4.05
CA LYS A 237 16.68 -19.43 -3.13
C LYS A 237 16.55 -18.45 -1.97
N GLN A 238 17.66 -18.05 -1.35
CA GLN A 238 17.65 -17.10 -0.25
C GLN A 238 17.15 -15.72 -0.70
N PHE A 239 17.60 -15.26 -1.88
CA PHE A 239 17.15 -14.02 -2.48
C PHE A 239 15.65 -14.03 -2.77
N PHE A 240 15.14 -15.09 -3.38
CA PHE A 240 13.71 -15.22 -3.64
C PHE A 240 12.87 -15.32 -2.37
N LYS A 241 13.32 -16.08 -1.36
CA LYS A 241 12.62 -16.15 -0.07
C LYS A 241 12.50 -14.76 0.58
N ALA A 242 13.58 -13.98 0.56
CA ALA A 242 13.58 -12.61 1.04
C ALA A 242 12.54 -11.74 0.31
N LEU A 243 12.40 -11.93 -1.00
CA LEU A 243 11.43 -11.21 -1.82
C LEU A 243 9.98 -11.62 -1.53
N CYS A 244 9.71 -12.91 -1.36
CA CYS A 244 8.37 -13.35 -0.96
C CYS A 244 7.98 -12.74 0.39
N ILE A 245 8.89 -12.75 1.36
CA ILE A 245 8.65 -12.14 2.68
C ILE A 245 8.41 -10.62 2.54
N GLN A 246 9.20 -9.93 1.71
CA GLN A 246 9.05 -8.49 1.45
C GLN A 246 7.63 -8.10 1.00
N ILE A 247 6.92 -8.99 0.32
CA ILE A 247 5.60 -8.68 -0.24
C ILE A 247 4.48 -9.30 0.59
N SER A 248 4.64 -10.55 1.02
CA SER A 248 3.61 -11.25 1.79
C SER A 248 3.36 -10.58 3.13
N VAL A 249 4.39 -10.05 3.79
CA VAL A 249 4.21 -9.41 5.10
C VAL A 249 3.42 -8.10 5.00
N PRO A 250 3.78 -7.12 4.16
CA PRO A 250 2.98 -5.91 3.99
C PRO A 250 1.57 -6.18 3.46
N PHE A 251 1.43 -7.20 2.61
CA PHE A 251 0.13 -7.64 2.12
C PHE A 251 -0.77 -8.14 3.25
N LEU A 252 -0.27 -9.03 4.12
CA LEU A 252 -1.03 -9.52 5.27
C LEU A 252 -1.42 -8.38 6.22
N ILE A 253 -0.56 -7.38 6.38
CA ILE A 253 -0.82 -6.19 7.21
C ILE A 253 -2.02 -5.40 6.68
N VAL A 254 -2.19 -5.25 5.37
CA VAL A 254 -3.29 -4.47 4.79
C VAL A 254 -4.60 -5.26 4.67
N THR A 255 -4.53 -6.59 4.53
CA THR A 255 -5.70 -7.45 4.32
C THR A 255 -6.66 -7.44 5.51
N ILE A 256 -6.14 -7.46 6.75
CA ILE A 256 -6.96 -7.45 7.97
C ILE A 256 -7.87 -6.21 8.06
N PRO A 257 -7.34 -4.97 8.05
CA PRO A 257 -8.18 -3.77 8.13
C PRO A 257 -9.06 -3.61 6.89
N THR A 258 -8.61 -4.05 5.70
CA THR A 258 -9.46 -4.06 4.49
C THR A 258 -10.66 -5.00 4.67
N GLY A 259 -10.46 -6.18 5.26
CA GLY A 259 -11.53 -7.12 5.58
C GLY A 259 -12.57 -6.52 6.52
N TYR A 260 -12.14 -5.74 7.52
CA TYR A 260 -13.04 -5.00 8.39
C TYR A 260 -13.85 -3.94 7.62
N VAL A 261 -13.22 -3.18 6.72
CA VAL A 261 -13.93 -2.20 5.87
C VAL A 261 -15.03 -2.88 5.04
N PHE A 262 -14.75 -4.03 4.40
CA PHE A 262 -15.77 -4.81 3.68
C PHE A 262 -16.87 -5.36 4.59
N TYR A 263 -16.53 -5.79 5.81
CA TYR A 263 -17.49 -6.20 6.82
C TYR A 263 -18.46 -5.06 7.18
N VAL A 264 -17.95 -3.83 7.37
CA VAL A 264 -18.78 -2.65 7.65
C VAL A 264 -19.69 -2.34 6.46
N PHE A 265 -19.19 -2.41 5.22
CA PHE A 265 -20.02 -2.23 4.03
C PHE A 265 -21.13 -3.28 3.91
N TYR A 266 -20.84 -4.54 4.21
CA TYR A 266 -21.80 -5.64 4.07
C TYR A 266 -22.87 -5.64 5.18
N THR A 267 -22.46 -5.42 6.43
CA THR A 267 -23.37 -5.50 7.58
C THR A 267 -24.04 -4.16 7.93
N GLY A 268 -23.43 -3.06 7.48
CA GLY A 268 -23.75 -1.70 7.92
C GLY A 268 -23.48 -1.45 9.40
N ASN A 269 -22.68 -2.29 10.06
CA ASN A 269 -22.32 -2.14 11.46
C ASN A 269 -21.11 -1.20 11.59
N LEU A 270 -21.38 0.09 11.81
CA LEU A 270 -20.34 1.11 12.00
C LEU A 270 -19.84 1.10 13.44
N ASP A 271 -18.52 1.00 13.60
CA ASP A 271 -17.83 1.29 14.84
C ASP A 271 -16.72 2.31 14.56
N VAL A 272 -16.88 3.52 15.09
CA VAL A 272 -16.01 4.67 14.76
C VAL A 272 -14.57 4.42 15.19
N LEU A 273 -14.36 3.80 16.34
CA LEU A 273 -13.02 3.43 16.82
C LEU A 273 -12.34 2.46 15.86
N LEU A 274 -13.06 1.42 15.44
CA LEU A 274 -12.48 0.36 14.59
C LEU A 274 -12.26 0.83 13.15
N ILE A 275 -13.12 1.68 12.59
CA ILE A 275 -12.93 2.17 11.22
C ILE A 275 -11.77 3.16 11.14
N ASN A 276 -11.65 4.08 12.10
CA ASN A 276 -10.51 4.99 12.19
C ASN A 276 -9.23 4.21 12.48
N GLY A 277 -9.28 3.24 13.41
CA GLY A 277 -8.17 2.33 13.68
C GLY A 277 -7.75 1.52 12.45
N SER A 278 -8.69 1.08 11.62
CA SER A 278 -8.40 0.39 10.36
C SER A 278 -7.70 1.30 9.36
N ALA A 279 -8.13 2.56 9.22
CA ALA A 279 -7.46 3.54 8.38
C ALA A 279 -6.03 3.85 8.86
N ALA A 280 -5.84 4.02 10.17
CA ALA A 280 -4.50 4.19 10.76
C ALA A 280 -3.62 2.94 10.61
N TRP A 281 -4.19 1.74 10.67
CA TRP A 281 -3.44 0.52 10.39
C TRP A 281 -2.99 0.48 8.93
N ILE A 282 -3.90 0.72 7.99
CA ILE A 282 -3.59 0.74 6.55
C ILE A 282 -2.46 1.74 6.25
N SER A 283 -2.44 2.90 6.92
CA SER A 283 -1.40 3.90 6.74
C SER A 283 -0.01 3.46 7.21
N THR A 284 0.15 2.29 7.84
CA THR A 284 1.47 1.73 8.24
C THR A 284 2.02 0.71 7.25
N HIS A 285 1.28 0.35 6.19
CA HIS A 285 1.69 -0.73 5.29
C HIS A 285 3.06 -0.44 4.63
N GLY A 286 3.32 0.81 4.22
CA GLY A 286 4.55 1.22 3.58
C GLY A 286 5.73 1.23 4.56
N LEU A 287 5.49 1.66 5.80
CA LEU A 287 6.44 1.59 6.91
C LEU A 287 6.94 0.16 7.09
N PHE A 288 6.02 -0.78 7.28
CA PHE A 288 6.38 -2.19 7.44
C PHE A 288 7.01 -2.77 6.18
N SER A 289 6.53 -2.41 4.99
CA SER A 289 7.16 -2.78 3.71
C SER A 289 8.62 -2.36 3.65
N THR A 290 8.92 -1.13 4.08
CA THR A 290 10.28 -0.59 4.12
C THR A 290 11.14 -1.32 5.14
N ILE A 291 10.64 -1.55 6.36
CA ILE A 291 11.35 -2.33 7.39
C ILE A 291 11.69 -3.72 6.86
N VAL A 292 10.70 -4.42 6.31
CA VAL A 292 10.89 -5.78 5.80
C VAL A 292 11.90 -5.77 4.66
N MET A 293 11.76 -4.89 3.67
CA MET A 293 12.72 -4.74 2.57
C MET A 293 14.15 -4.57 3.09
N LEU A 294 14.37 -3.65 4.03
CA LEU A 294 15.69 -3.36 4.60
C LEU A 294 16.26 -4.55 5.38
N ARG A 295 15.41 -5.36 6.02
CA ARG A 295 15.81 -6.52 6.84
C ARG A 295 16.02 -7.80 6.03
N VAL A 296 15.24 -8.06 4.99
CA VAL A 296 15.32 -9.33 4.26
C VAL A 296 16.45 -9.34 3.24
N HIS A 297 16.77 -8.19 2.65
CA HIS A 297 17.84 -8.08 1.66
C HIS A 297 19.21 -7.94 2.31
N LYS A 298 20.06 -8.95 2.08
CA LYS A 298 21.44 -8.98 2.58
C LYS A 298 22.26 -7.72 2.21
N PRO A 299 22.23 -7.20 0.95
CA PRO A 299 22.95 -5.97 0.60
C PRO A 299 22.47 -4.73 1.38
N TYR A 300 21.16 -4.62 1.65
CA TYR A 300 20.58 -3.48 2.36
C TYR A 300 20.88 -3.51 3.85
N ARG A 301 20.79 -4.69 4.48
CA ARG A 301 21.25 -4.87 5.86
C ARG A 301 22.70 -4.46 6.05
N TYR A 302 23.58 -4.83 5.12
CA TYR A 302 24.99 -4.44 5.24
C TYR A 302 25.19 -2.94 5.06
N ALA A 303 24.50 -2.31 4.11
CA ALA A 303 24.55 -0.87 3.97
C ALA A 303 24.11 -0.15 5.26
N LEU A 304 23.06 -0.63 5.92
CA LEU A 304 22.63 -0.10 7.22
C LEU A 304 23.69 -0.29 8.32
N LEU A 305 24.34 -1.46 8.38
CA LEU A 305 25.40 -1.72 9.34
C LEU A 305 26.64 -0.85 9.10
N GLU A 306 26.98 -0.55 7.84
CA GLU A 306 28.07 0.37 7.49
C GLU A 306 27.79 1.82 7.92
N MET A 307 26.53 2.22 7.98
CA MET A 307 26.13 3.56 8.45
C MET A 307 26.25 3.71 9.97
N ILE A 308 26.22 2.61 10.73
CA ILE A 308 26.37 2.64 12.19
C ILE A 308 27.86 2.63 12.55
N PRO A 309 28.43 3.70 13.14
CA PRO A 309 29.87 3.82 13.41
C PRO A 309 30.46 2.63 14.16
N CYS A 310 29.76 2.12 15.18
CA CYS A 310 30.19 1.00 16.01
C CYS A 310 30.16 -0.37 15.31
N LYS A 311 29.52 -0.50 14.14
CA LYS A 311 29.39 -1.78 13.39
C LYS A 311 30.17 -1.80 12.07
N LYS A 312 30.91 -0.73 11.76
CA LYS A 312 31.74 -0.61 10.54
C LYS A 312 32.77 -1.73 10.39
N SER A 313 33.43 -2.16 11.48
CA SER A 313 34.44 -3.22 11.44
C SER A 313 33.83 -4.59 11.09
N ALA A 314 32.66 -4.91 11.65
CA ALA A 314 31.91 -6.13 11.34
C ALA A 314 31.41 -6.15 9.88
N ALA A 315 30.95 -5.00 9.35
CA ALA A 315 30.54 -4.89 7.96
C ALA A 315 31.70 -5.07 6.97
N LYS A 316 32.88 -4.48 7.27
CA LYS A 316 34.09 -4.57 6.44
C LYS A 316 34.64 -6.00 6.35
N ARG A 317 34.65 -6.74 7.47
CA ARG A 317 35.14 -8.13 7.55
C ARG A 317 34.32 -9.12 6.71
N PHE A 318 32.99 -8.93 6.64
CA PHE A 318 32.11 -9.78 5.83
C PHE A 318 32.05 -9.38 4.35
N ARG A 319 32.25 -8.10 4.00
CA ARG A 319 32.33 -7.64 2.60
C ARG A 319 33.54 -8.24 1.88
N LEU A 320 34.69 -8.30 2.55
CA LEU A 320 35.91 -8.98 2.05
C LEU A 320 35.64 -10.45 1.72
N ALA A 321 34.89 -11.18 2.55
CA ALA A 321 34.51 -12.57 2.30
C ALA A 321 33.49 -12.77 1.15
N THR A 322 32.91 -11.68 0.63
CA THR A 322 31.94 -11.73 -0.48
C THR A 322 32.54 -11.27 -1.82
N VAL A 323 33.71 -10.61 -1.79
CA VAL A 323 34.45 -10.15 -2.99
C VAL A 323 35.53 -11.16 -3.40
N SER A 324 36.02 -11.98 -2.46
CA SER A 324 36.97 -13.07 -2.73
C SER A 324 36.31 -14.34 -3.29
N VAL A 325 35.17 -14.23 -3.99
CA VAL A 325 34.37 -15.35 -4.51
C VAL A 325 33.78 -15.04 -5.88
#